data_AF-A0A8I1P843-F1
#
_entry.id   AF-A0A8I1P843-F1
#
_cell.length_a   1.000
_cell.length_b   1.000
_cell.length_c   1.000
_cell.angle_alpha   90.00
_cell.angle_beta   90.00
_cell.angle_gamma   90.00
#
_symmetry.space_group_name_H-M   'P 1'
#
loop_
_entity.id
_entity.type
_entity.pdbx_description
1 polymer ?
#
loop_
_entity_poly.entity_id
_entity_poly.type
_entity_poly.pdbx_seq_one_letter_code
_entity_poly.pdbx_strand_id
1 'polypeptide(L)' 'MSQAERVEQIKRRARELWEAEGLAPDREQACWDKAVEEFEGGRIPAGRKQPGSDATEDPDLPTS' A
#
# COMPACT_ATOMS: atom_id res chain seq x y z
N MET A 1 -7.98 12.69 12.98
CA MET A 1 -7.14 11.48 13.05
C MET A 1 -6.19 11.64 14.22
N SER A 2 -6.32 10.77 15.20
CA SER A 2 -5.36 10.61 16.28
C SER A 2 -4.06 9.98 15.77
N GLN A 3 -2.96 10.14 16.51
CA GLN A 3 -1.68 9.50 16.17
C GLN A 3 -1.81 7.97 16.09
N ALA A 4 -2.65 7.36 16.93
CA ALA A 4 -2.93 5.93 16.91
C ALA A 4 -3.59 5.47 15.59
N GLU A 5 -4.62 6.19 15.13
CA GLU A 5 -5.28 5.89 13.85
C GLU A 5 -4.32 6.03 12.66
N ARG A 6 -3.40 7.01 12.70
CA ARG A 6 -2.36 7.16 11.66
C ARG A 6 -1.44 5.95 11.62
N VAL A 7 -0.93 5.54 12.77
CA VAL A 7 0.00 4.40 12.89
C VAL A 7 -0.66 3.10 12.46
N GLU A 8 -1.94 2.88 12.77
CA GLU A 8 -2.67 1.70 12.28
C GLU A 8 -2.77 1.67 10.76
N GLN A 9 -3.01 2.81 10.10
CA GLN A 9 -3.08 2.86 8.64
C GLN A 9 -1.73 2.62 7.97
N ILE A 10 -0.66 3.21 8.53
CA ILE A 10 0.71 2.96 8.09
C ILE A 10 1.05 1.48 8.26
N LYS A 11 0.75 0.88 9.42
CA LYS A 11 0.97 -0.56 9.66
C LYS A 11 0.22 -1.44 8.67
N ARG A 12 -1.04 -1.13 8.40
CA ARG A 12 -1.84 -1.88 7.43
C ARG A 12 -1.21 -1.81 6.04
N ARG A 13 -0.80 -0.61 5.60
CA ARG A 13 -0.18 -0.42 4.29
C ARG A 13 1.20 -1.09 4.19
N ALA A 14 2.01 -0.97 5.23
CA ALA A 14 3.31 -1.62 5.34
C ALA A 14 3.16 -3.14 5.25
N ARG A 15 2.15 -3.71 5.92
CA ARG A 15 1.87 -5.15 5.88
C ARG A 15 1.40 -5.63 4.51
N GLU A 16 0.53 -4.88 3.83
CA GLU A 16 0.12 -5.21 2.46
C GLU A 16 1.30 -5.15 1.47
N LEU A 17 2.20 -4.16 1.60
CA LEU A 17 3.44 -4.09 0.83
C LEU A 17 4.36 -5.29 1.15
N TRP A 18 4.47 -5.62 2.43
CA TRP A 18 5.31 -6.72 2.89
C TRP A 18 4.78 -8.07 2.42
N GLU A 19 3.47 -8.30 2.45
CA GLU A 19 2.82 -9.50 1.92
C GLU A 19 3.00 -9.61 0.39
N ALA A 20 2.90 -8.49 -0.34
CA ALA A 20 3.14 -8.46 -1.78
C ALA A 20 4.60 -8.78 -2.16
N GLU A 21 5.58 -8.45 -1.31
CA GLU A 21 6.99 -8.78 -1.51
C GLU A 21 7.38 -10.18 -0.97
N GLY A 22 6.44 -10.93 -0.39
CA GLY A 22 6.68 -12.29 0.11
C GLY A 22 7.16 -12.35 1.56
N LEU A 23 6.82 -11.35 2.38
CA LEU A 23 7.11 -11.29 3.81
C LEU A 23 8.60 -11.42 4.16
N ALA A 24 9.47 -10.90 3.28
CA ALA A 24 10.91 -10.92 3.52
C ALA A 24 11.29 -10.00 4.72
N PRO A 25 11.94 -10.50 5.78
CA PRO A 25 12.25 -9.70 6.96
C PRO A 25 13.19 -8.52 6.66
N ASP A 26 14.11 -8.67 5.71
CA ASP A 26 14.95 -7.58 5.20
C ASP A 26 14.16 -6.44 4.52
N ARG A 27 12.91 -6.71 4.10
CA ARG A 27 12.03 -5.75 3.43
C ARG A 27 10.97 -5.17 4.35
N GLU A 28 10.80 -5.69 5.56
CA GLU A 28 9.78 -5.23 6.51
C GLU A 28 9.95 -3.75 6.83
N GLN A 29 11.16 -3.34 7.20
CA GLN A 29 11.49 -1.95 7.52
C GLN A 29 11.31 -1.03 6.30
N ALA A 30 11.77 -1.47 5.12
CA ALA A 30 11.62 -0.72 3.87
C ALA A 30 10.14 -0.54 3.46
N CYS A 31 9.30 -1.57 3.68
CA CYS A 31 7.85 -1.48 3.47
C CYS A 31 7.20 -0.52 4.47
N TRP A 32 7.71 -0.48 5.71
CA TRP A 32 7.24 0.44 6.74
C TRP A 32 7.61 1.89 6.44
N ASP A 33 8.86 2.18 6.10
CA ASP A 33 9.32 3.52 5.70
C ASP A 33 8.55 4.04 4.48
N LYS A 34 8.34 3.20 3.47
CA LYS A 34 7.53 3.55 2.30
C LYS A 34 6.08 3.87 2.67
N ALA A 35 5.48 3.10 3.57
CA ALA A 35 4.12 3.36 4.05
C ALA A 35 4.02 4.65 4.87
N VAL A 36 5.05 4.99 5.66
CA VAL A 36 5.14 6.26 6.39
C VAL A 36 5.26 7.42 5.41
N GLU A 37 6.17 7.36 4.44
CA GLU A 37 6.40 8.42 3.45
C GLU A 37 5.15 8.69 2.60
N GLU A 38 4.43 7.64 2.20
CA GLU A 38 3.15 7.74 1.49
C GLU A 38 2.03 8.36 2.35
N PHE A 39 2.03 8.09 3.66
CA PHE A 39 1.08 8.64 4.61
C PHE A 39 1.38 10.12 4.94
N GLU A 40 2.65 10.46 5.18
CA GLU A 40 3.12 11.82 5.45
C GLU A 40 3.06 12.71 4.20
N GLY A 41 3.30 12.13 3.02
CA GLY A 41 3.15 12.79 1.72
C GLY A 41 1.69 13.07 1.34
N GLY A 42 0.72 12.68 2.17
CA GLY A 42 -0.71 12.86 1.91
C GLY A 42 -1.22 12.07 0.70
N ARG A 43 -0.44 11.11 0.21
CA ARG A 43 -0.75 10.29 -0.97
C ARG A 43 -1.71 9.15 -0.63
N ILE A 44 -1.79 8.77 0.65
CA ILE A 44 -2.81 7.87 1.18
C ILE A 44 -3.93 8.68 1.84
N PRO A 45 -5.06 8.95 1.15
CA PRO A 45 -6.24 9.44 1.83
C PRO A 45 -6.73 8.33 2.76
N ALA A 46 -6.87 8.67 4.03
CA ALA A 46 -7.13 7.76 5.14
C ALA A 46 -8.47 6.97 5.12
N GLY A 47 -9.07 6.81 3.95
CA GLY A 47 -10.31 6.08 3.74
C GLY A 47 -10.53 5.60 2.30
N ARG A 48 -9.54 5.73 1.39
CA ARG A 48 -9.68 5.16 0.04
C ARG A 48 -9.16 3.73 0.08
N LYS A 49 -10.06 2.75 -0.01
CA LYS A 49 -9.73 1.38 -0.43
C LYS A 49 -8.74 1.50 -1.58
N GLN A 50 -7.53 1.00 -1.35
CA GLN A 50 -6.46 0.91 -2.32
C GLN A 50 -6.96 0.29 -3.64
N PRO A 51 -7.02 1.04 -4.74
CA PRO A 51 -7.14 0.44 -6.07
C PRO A 51 -5.69 0.17 -6.51
N GLY A 52 -5.16 -0.99 -6.13
CA GLY A 52 -3.74 -1.26 -6.36
C GLY A 52 -3.32 -2.73 -6.29
N SER A 53 -4.29 -3.64 -6.25
CA SER A 53 -4.05 -5.03 -6.67
C SER A 53 -4.44 -5.26 -8.13
N ASP A 54 -4.58 -4.18 -8.92
CA ASP A 54 -4.83 -4.25 -10.35
C ASP A 54 -3.71 -3.51 -11.09
N ALA A 55 -2.54 -4.15 -11.09
CA ALA A 55 -1.61 -4.00 -12.18
C ALA A 55 -1.55 -5.39 -12.83
N THR A 56 -2.48 -5.64 -13.75
CA THR A 56 -2.27 -6.29 -15.06
C THR A 56 -3.61 -6.80 -15.56
N GLU A 57 -4.45 -5.97 -16.19
CA GLU A 57 -5.32 -6.41 -17.31
C GLU A 57 -5.44 -5.25 -18.32
N ASP A 58 -4.45 -5.25 -19.21
CA ASP A 58 -4.42 -4.75 -20.60
C ASP A 58 -5.68 -4.02 -21.13
N PRO A 59 -5.60 -2.72 -21.48
CA PRO A 59 -6.63 -2.07 -22.28
C PRO A 59 -6.36 -2.28 -23.77
N ASP A 60 -7.09 -3.19 -24.43
CA ASP A 60 -7.92 -2.94 -25.63
C ASP A 60 -8.33 -4.26 -26.36
N LEU A 61 -9.62 -4.33 -26.69
CA LEU A 61 -10.43 -5.36 -27.38
C LEU A 61 -10.03 -5.58 -28.88
N PRO A 62 -10.75 -6.34 -29.75
CA PRO A 62 -11.93 -7.21 -29.58
C PRO A 62 -11.81 -8.63 -30.19
N THR A 63 -12.64 -9.55 -29.67
CA THR A 63 -12.96 -10.84 -30.28
C THR A 63 -13.71 -10.65 -31.59
N SER A 64 -13.26 -11.31 -32.66
CA SER A 64 -14.01 -11.48 -33.92
C SER A 64 -14.17 -12.95 -34.25
#